data_AF-A0A8T3AU35-F1
#
_entry.id   AF-A0A8T3AU35-F1
#
_cell.length_a   1.000
_cell.length_b   1.000
_cell.length_c   1.000
_cell.angle_alpha   90.00
_cell.angle_beta   90.00
_cell.angle_gamma   90.00
#
_symmetry.space_group_name_H-M   'P 1'
#
loop_
_entity.id
_entity.type
_entity.pdbx_description
1 polymer ?
#
loop_
_entity_poly.entity_id
_entity_poly.type
_entity_poly.pdbx_seq_one_letter_code
_entity_poly.pdbx_strand_id
1 'polypeptide(L)'
;MWWRRGVLTHAQGLLRSTCEPTRLFTVLSFSDSPAKKKGKATPLQERRMVDRFRLWAKGGDGGNGCWSYRRSRTDRHGAPDGGNGGRGGDVYLECSAALWDFSNLQHHVNAKKGGNGISKNMIGTRGSDKRSLF
;
A
#
# COMPACT_ATOMS: atom_id res chain seq x y z
N MET A 1 21.35 -31.27 24.83
CA MET A 1 20.44 -31.83 25.85
C MET A 1 19.07 -31.97 25.18
N TRP A 2 18.49 -33.15 24.94
CA TRP A 2 17.85 -34.07 25.91
C TRP A 2 16.90 -33.29 26.84
N TRP A 3 15.60 -33.60 26.98
CA TRP A 3 14.87 -34.89 27.00
C TRP A 3 13.72 -34.91 25.96
N ARG A 4 13.30 -36.02 25.30
CA ARG A 4 12.66 -37.28 25.79
C ARG A 4 11.38 -37.02 26.60
N ARG A 5 10.25 -37.71 26.47
CA ARG A 5 9.62 -38.71 25.59
C ARG A 5 8.23 -38.91 26.22
N GLY A 6 7.16 -39.02 25.45
CA GLY A 6 5.83 -39.40 25.96
C GLY A 6 5.10 -40.23 24.91
N VAL A 7 5.07 -41.54 25.10
CA VAL A 7 4.36 -42.51 24.25
C VAL A 7 3.36 -43.23 25.16
N LEU A 8 2.17 -43.56 24.62
CA LEU A 8 1.27 -44.69 24.93
C LEU A 8 -0.10 -44.32 24.31
N THR A 9 -0.40 -44.74 23.08
CA THR A 9 -1.13 -45.98 22.74
C THR A 9 -2.50 -46.14 23.41
N HIS A 10 -3.57 -46.23 22.62
CA HIS A 10 -4.73 -47.02 23.02
C HIS A 10 -5.41 -47.73 21.84
N ALA A 11 -5.74 -49.00 22.09
CA ALA A 11 -6.70 -49.90 21.43
C ALA A 11 -6.79 -50.00 19.90
N GLN A 12 -6.57 -51.23 19.43
CA GLN A 12 -6.97 -51.74 18.12
C GLN A 12 -8.49 -51.96 18.04
N GLY A 13 -9.04 -51.99 16.82
CA GLY A 13 -10.41 -52.39 16.52
C GLY A 13 -10.52 -53.07 15.16
N LEU A 14 -10.17 -54.36 15.10
CA LEU A 14 -10.38 -55.23 13.93
C LEU A 14 -11.82 -55.75 13.92
N LEU A 15 -12.38 -55.99 12.71
CA LEU A 15 -13.24 -57.11 12.27
C LEU A 15 -13.95 -56.68 10.95
N ARG A 16 -13.51 -57.14 9.76
CA ARG A 16 -13.77 -58.44 9.07
C ARG A 16 -15.13 -58.53 8.37
N SER A 17 -15.07 -58.71 7.03
CA SER A 17 -15.91 -59.58 6.15
C SER A 17 -17.46 -59.49 6.21
N THR A 18 -18.23 -59.64 5.13
CA THR A 18 -18.15 -60.67 4.06
C THR A 18 -18.80 -60.27 2.72
N CYS A 19 -18.42 -61.01 1.67
CA CYS A 19 -19.12 -61.29 0.40
C CYS A 19 -20.51 -61.97 0.58
N GLU A 20 -21.44 -62.09 -0.39
CA GLU A 20 -21.53 -61.49 -1.74
C GLU A 20 -23.02 -61.23 -2.22
N PRO A 21 -23.74 -62.07 -3.02
CA PRO A 21 -24.30 -61.47 -4.26
C PRO A 21 -25.77 -61.80 -4.64
N THR A 22 -26.18 -61.23 -5.79
CA THR A 22 -27.27 -61.61 -6.74
C THR A 22 -28.76 -61.43 -6.36
N ARG A 23 -29.45 -60.54 -7.10
CA ARG A 23 -30.75 -60.72 -7.85
C ARG A 23 -30.81 -59.61 -8.92
N LEU A 24 -30.58 -59.86 -10.23
CA LEU A 24 -31.43 -60.45 -11.29
C LEU A 24 -32.72 -59.68 -11.66
N PHE A 25 -32.79 -59.28 -12.95
CA PHE A 25 -33.88 -58.65 -13.72
C PHE A 25 -34.35 -57.24 -13.25
N THR A 26 -34.70 -56.28 -14.12
CA THR A 26 -35.62 -56.42 -15.28
C THR A 26 -35.41 -55.32 -16.35
N VAL A 27 -35.75 -55.64 -17.61
CA VAL A 27 -35.99 -54.80 -18.83
C VAL A 27 -34.94 -53.78 -19.34
N LEU A 28 -34.55 -53.98 -20.61
CA LEU A 28 -34.24 -52.89 -21.54
C LEU A 28 -35.50 -52.05 -21.78
N SER A 29 -35.38 -50.73 -21.86
CA SER A 29 -36.27 -49.89 -22.66
C SER A 29 -35.64 -48.55 -23.05
N PHE A 30 -35.64 -48.33 -24.36
CA PHE A 30 -35.61 -47.04 -25.06
C PHE A 30 -34.32 -46.19 -25.02
N SER A 31 -33.99 -45.64 -26.20
CA SER A 31 -32.76 -44.93 -26.49
C SER A 31 -32.93 -43.40 -26.53
N ASP A 32 -31.79 -42.72 -26.61
CA ASP A 32 -31.61 -41.34 -27.06
C ASP A 32 -32.26 -40.19 -26.27
N SER A 33 -31.42 -39.56 -25.45
CA SER A 33 -31.46 -38.11 -25.25
C SER A 33 -30.04 -37.59 -24.97
N PRO A 34 -29.73 -36.35 -25.38
CA PRO A 34 -28.50 -36.08 -26.12
C PRO A 34 -27.25 -36.04 -25.26
N ALA A 35 -26.11 -36.25 -25.93
CA ALA A 35 -24.78 -36.05 -25.37
C ALA A 35 -24.75 -34.78 -24.51
N LYS A 36 -24.29 -34.90 -23.26
CA LYS A 36 -23.99 -33.74 -22.41
C LYS A 36 -22.96 -32.88 -23.13
N LYS A 37 -23.42 -31.87 -23.88
CA LYS A 37 -22.63 -30.68 -24.15
C LYS A 37 -22.25 -30.18 -22.77
N LYS A 38 -21.00 -30.44 -22.37
CA LYS A 38 -20.32 -29.60 -21.39
C LYS A 38 -20.31 -28.23 -22.01
N GLY A 39 -21.37 -27.45 -21.77
CA GLY A 39 -21.33 -26.03 -21.95
C GLY A 39 -20.09 -25.59 -21.23
N LYS A 40 -19.11 -25.08 -21.99
CA LYS A 40 -17.98 -24.40 -21.38
C LYS A 40 -18.64 -23.23 -20.67
N ALA A 41 -18.87 -23.38 -19.36
CA ALA A 41 -19.23 -22.29 -18.49
C ALA A 41 -18.00 -21.39 -18.49
N THR A 42 -17.91 -20.54 -19.52
CA THR A 42 -17.18 -19.29 -19.42
C THR A 42 -17.61 -18.70 -18.09
N PRO A 43 -16.69 -18.49 -17.12
CA PRO A 43 -17.07 -17.77 -15.94
C PRO A 43 -17.67 -16.46 -16.46
N LEU A 44 -18.90 -16.16 -16.07
CA LEU A 44 -19.51 -14.88 -16.37
C LEU A 44 -18.61 -13.87 -15.67
N GLN A 45 -17.66 -13.30 -16.43
CA GLN A 45 -16.65 -12.41 -15.89
C GLN A 45 -17.41 -11.23 -15.33
N GLU A 46 -17.49 -11.18 -14.01
CA GLU A 46 -18.09 -10.08 -13.29
C GLU A 46 -17.26 -8.84 -13.66
N ARG A 47 -17.78 -8.01 -14.58
CA ARG A 47 -17.06 -6.87 -15.16
C ARG A 47 -17.00 -5.74 -14.16
N ARG A 48 -16.28 -5.98 -13.07
CA ARG A 48 -15.99 -4.99 -12.04
C ARG A 48 -15.11 -3.92 -12.65
N MET A 49 -15.67 -2.73 -12.82
CA MET A 49 -14.90 -1.54 -13.20
C MET A 49 -13.93 -1.21 -12.06
N VAL A 50 -12.67 -0.97 -12.41
CA VAL A 50 -11.60 -0.67 -11.45
C VAL A 50 -10.78 0.48 -12.00
N ASP A 51 -10.97 1.65 -11.39
CA ASP A 51 -10.26 2.86 -11.76
C ASP A 51 -8.83 2.84 -11.21
N ARG A 52 -7.89 3.32 -12.03
CA ARG A 52 -6.46 3.29 -11.72
C ARG A 52 -5.83 4.62 -12.08
N PHE A 53 -5.49 5.40 -11.05
CA PHE A 53 -4.74 6.65 -11.20
C PHE A 53 -3.27 6.43 -10.86
N ARG A 54 -2.36 7.07 -11.61
CA ARG A 54 -0.93 7.12 -11.27
C ARG A 54 -0.54 8.60 -11.11
N LEU A 55 0.04 8.91 -9.95
CA LEU A 55 0.54 10.23 -9.61
C LEU A 55 2.00 10.16 -9.20
N TRP A 56 2.70 11.28 -9.39
CA TRP A 56 4.05 11.50 -8.90
C TRP A 56 3.99 12.56 -7.80
N ALA A 57 4.32 12.15 -6.57
CA ALA A 57 4.42 13.04 -5.43
C ALA A 57 5.89 13.35 -5.14
N LYS A 58 6.22 14.62 -4.88
CA LYS A 58 7.53 15.04 -4.38
C LYS A 58 7.35 15.93 -3.15
N GLY A 59 8.01 15.56 -2.05
CA GLY A 59 8.18 16.46 -0.91
C GLY A 59 8.89 17.76 -1.33
N GLY A 60 8.66 18.82 -0.56
CA GLY A 60 9.37 20.08 -0.76
C GLY A 60 10.86 19.90 -0.48
N ASP A 61 11.72 20.50 -1.32
CA ASP A 61 13.15 20.51 -1.05
C ASP A 61 13.47 21.36 0.19
N GLY A 62 14.60 21.07 0.84
CA GLY A 62 15.09 21.87 1.96
C GLY A 62 15.47 23.30 1.56
N GLY A 63 15.44 24.20 2.54
CA GLY A 63 16.11 25.50 2.48
C GLY A 63 17.63 25.33 2.51
N ASN A 64 18.35 26.22 1.83
CA ASN A 64 19.81 26.27 1.95
C ASN A 64 20.18 27.03 3.23
N GLY A 65 21.27 26.62 3.89
CA GLY A 65 21.89 27.44 4.94
C GLY A 65 22.52 28.72 4.36
N CYS A 66 22.65 29.75 5.19
CA CYS A 66 23.36 30.97 4.86
C CYS A 66 24.75 30.97 5.51
N TRP A 67 25.77 31.38 4.76
CA TRP A 67 27.08 31.69 5.31
C TRP A 67 27.23 33.22 5.35
N SER A 68 27.24 33.80 6.55
CA SER A 68 27.46 35.23 6.74
C SER A 68 28.23 35.53 8.03
N TYR A 69 28.79 36.74 8.09
CA TYR A 69 29.49 37.28 9.24
C TYR A 69 28.88 38.63 9.65
N ARG A 70 28.68 38.82 10.96
CA ARG A 70 28.12 40.05 11.54
C ARG A 70 29.08 41.22 11.36
N ARG A 71 28.67 42.25 10.63
CA ARG A 71 29.45 43.50 10.49
C ARG A 71 28.98 44.55 11.49
N SER A 72 29.85 44.95 12.40
CA SER A 72 29.63 45.98 13.43
C SER A 72 30.77 46.98 13.43
N ARG A 73 30.53 48.23 13.85
CA ARG A 73 31.58 49.26 13.98
C ARG A 73 32.62 48.92 15.05
N THR A 74 32.24 48.16 16.06
CA THR A 74 33.12 47.74 17.18
C THR A 74 33.95 46.49 16.87
N ASP A 75 33.53 45.64 15.95
CA ASP A 75 34.11 44.31 15.76
C ASP A 75 34.97 44.30 14.48
N ARG A 76 36.30 44.19 14.62
CA ARG A 76 37.23 44.15 13.46
C ARG A 76 37.07 42.88 12.63
N HIS A 77 36.79 41.76 13.28
CA HIS A 77 36.42 40.49 12.65
C HIS A 77 35.05 40.10 13.19
N GLY A 78 34.06 39.97 12.29
CA GLY A 78 32.71 39.61 12.66
C GLY A 78 32.59 38.17 13.15
N ALA A 79 31.70 37.90 14.09
CA ALA A 79 31.29 36.54 14.40
C ALA A 79 30.44 35.95 13.25
N PRO A 80 30.52 34.64 12.97
CA PRO A 80 29.62 34.00 12.01
C PRO A 80 28.16 34.12 12.51
N ASP A 81 27.28 34.59 11.63
CA ASP A 81 25.86 34.86 11.94
C ASP A 81 24.90 34.24 10.91
N GLY A 82 25.34 33.17 10.25
CA GLY A 82 24.59 32.46 9.23
C GLY A 82 23.46 31.58 9.79
N GLY A 83 22.23 31.81 9.33
CA GLY A 83 21.07 30.99 9.69
C GLY A 83 20.95 29.67 8.92
N ASN A 84 20.29 28.68 9.53
CA ASN A 84 19.99 27.38 8.93
C ASN A 84 18.83 27.47 7.91
N GLY A 85 18.83 26.57 6.92
CA GLY A 85 17.70 26.41 6.00
C GLY A 85 16.46 25.82 6.67
N GLY A 86 15.27 26.25 6.25
CA GLY A 86 13.99 25.70 6.70
C GLY A 86 13.70 24.32 6.08
N ARG A 87 12.87 23.51 6.75
CA ARG A 87 12.40 22.24 6.19
C ARG A 87 11.48 22.48 4.98
N GLY A 88 11.52 21.60 3.99
CA GLY A 88 10.50 21.55 2.95
C GLY A 88 9.13 21.13 3.52
N GLY A 89 8.08 21.39 2.75
CA GLY A 89 6.73 20.93 3.09
C GLY A 89 6.52 19.45 2.75
N ASP A 90 5.65 18.80 3.48
CA ASP A 90 5.27 17.40 3.28
C ASP A 90 4.11 17.28 2.26
N VAL A 91 3.96 16.12 1.63
CA VAL A 91 2.81 15.80 0.76
C VAL A 91 1.92 14.78 1.46
N TYR A 92 0.64 15.12 1.63
CA TYR A 92 -0.37 14.27 2.25
C TYR A 92 -1.46 13.91 1.24
N LEU A 93 -1.75 12.61 1.15
CA LEU A 93 -2.92 12.07 0.48
C LEU A 93 -3.93 11.70 1.58
N GLU A 94 -5.10 12.34 1.58
CA GLU A 94 -6.09 12.24 2.66
C GLU A 94 -7.43 11.75 2.07
N CYS A 95 -7.92 10.62 2.57
CA CYS A 95 -9.14 9.99 2.06
C CYS A 95 -10.39 10.72 2.56
N SER A 96 -11.30 11.08 1.67
CA SER A 96 -12.56 11.76 1.98
C SER A 96 -13.76 11.01 1.41
N ALA A 97 -14.70 10.64 2.28
CA ALA A 97 -15.94 9.96 1.88
C ALA A 97 -16.87 10.81 0.97
N ALA A 98 -16.57 12.10 0.78
CA ALA A 98 -17.28 12.97 -0.16
C ALA A 98 -16.77 12.87 -1.61
N LEU A 99 -15.63 12.21 -1.83
CA LEU A 99 -15.07 11.97 -3.15
C LEU A 99 -15.33 10.51 -3.57
N TRP A 100 -15.75 10.34 -4.81
CA TRP A 100 -16.05 9.03 -5.41
C TRP A 100 -15.07 8.66 -6.53
N ASP A 101 -14.40 9.66 -7.12
CA ASP A 101 -13.53 9.56 -8.29
C ASP A 101 -12.17 10.22 -8.05
N PHE A 102 -11.14 9.72 -8.73
CA PHE A 102 -9.80 10.33 -8.77
C PHE A 102 -9.71 11.60 -9.66
N SER A 103 -10.82 12.18 -10.09
CA SER A 103 -10.87 13.31 -11.03
C SER A 103 -10.21 14.59 -10.49
N ASN A 104 -10.18 14.76 -9.16
CA ASN A 104 -9.60 15.93 -8.49
C ASN A 104 -8.08 15.82 -8.24
N LEU A 105 -7.45 14.69 -8.57
CA LEU A 105 -6.02 14.48 -8.32
C LEU A 105 -5.17 15.06 -9.45
N GLN A 106 -4.13 15.81 -9.07
CA GLN A 106 -3.10 16.26 -10.01
C GLN A 106 -2.08 15.14 -10.24
N HIS A 107 -1.68 14.90 -11.49
CA HIS A 107 -0.62 13.92 -11.80
C HIS A 107 0.73 14.25 -11.15
N HIS A 108 1.00 15.53 -10.85
CA HIS A 108 2.19 15.99 -10.14
C HIS A 108 1.80 16.73 -8.86
N VAL A 109 2.09 16.14 -7.71
CA VAL A 109 1.82 16.72 -6.38
C VAL A 109 3.13 17.08 -5.70
N ASN A 110 3.58 18.32 -5.90
CA ASN A 110 4.80 18.84 -5.27
C ASN A 110 4.43 19.78 -4.12
N ALA A 111 5.01 19.57 -2.93
CA ALA A 111 4.91 20.50 -1.81
C ALA A 111 5.92 21.66 -1.94
N LYS A 112 5.74 22.75 -1.17
CA LYS A 112 6.62 23.93 -1.30
C LYS A 112 8.00 23.67 -0.68
N LYS A 113 9.03 24.20 -1.35
CA LYS A 113 10.41 24.27 -0.84
C LYS A 113 10.48 25.06 0.47
N GLY A 114 11.38 24.67 1.37
CA GLY A 114 11.74 25.44 2.56
C GLY A 114 12.47 26.75 2.23
N GLY A 115 12.19 27.78 3.01
CA GLY A 115 12.91 29.07 2.95
C GLY A 115 14.38 28.89 3.28
N ASN A 116 15.25 29.67 2.63
CA ASN A 116 16.68 29.65 2.95
C ASN A 116 16.92 30.36 4.31
N GLY A 117 18.01 30.00 4.98
CA GLY A 117 18.50 30.75 6.13
C GLY A 117 18.95 32.15 5.72
N ILE A 118 19.02 33.05 6.70
CA ILE A 118 19.41 34.46 6.52
C ILE A 118 20.42 34.82 7.64
N SER A 119 21.21 35.88 7.41
CA SER A 119 22.08 36.48 8.44
C SER A 119 21.34 36.83 9.74
N LYS A 120 22.08 37.13 10.81
CA LYS A 120 21.58 37.28 12.19
C LYS A 120 21.01 35.98 12.77
N ASN A 121 21.56 34.82 12.38
CA ASN A 121 21.15 33.47 12.81
C ASN A 121 19.67 33.15 12.53
N MET A 122 19.07 33.77 11.51
CA MET A 122 17.64 33.60 11.21
C MET A 122 17.40 32.32 10.41
N ILE A 123 16.67 31.39 11.00
CA ILE A 123 16.30 30.11 10.38
C ILE A 123 15.26 30.34 9.29
N GLY A 124 15.42 29.69 8.14
CA GLY A 124 14.49 29.76 7.03
C GLY A 124 13.11 29.18 7.36
N THR A 125 12.07 29.70 6.72
CA THR A 125 10.68 29.28 6.94
C THR A 125 10.44 27.83 6.51
N ARG A 126 9.53 27.13 7.22
CA ARG A 126 9.04 25.81 6.78
C ARG A 126 8.22 25.98 5.49
N GLY A 127 8.49 25.13 4.49
CA GLY A 127 7.68 25.06 3.27
C GLY A 127 6.25 24.62 3.60
N SER A 128 5.25 25.20 2.94
CA SER A 128 3.86 24.79 3.17
C SER A 128 3.62 23.38 2.64
N ASP A 129 3.07 22.53 3.51
CA ASP A 129 2.62 21.19 3.16
C ASP A 129 1.53 21.24 2.07
N LYS A 130 1.47 20.22 1.22
CA LYS A 130 0.42 20.08 0.20
C LYS A 130 -0.48 18.89 0.53
N ARG A 131 -1.76 19.16 0.77
CA ARG A 131 -2.79 18.14 0.95
C ARG A 131 -3.53 17.93 -0.37
N SER A 132 -3.77 16.69 -0.74
CA SER A 132 -4.63 16.31 -1.86
C SER A 132 -5.66 15.30 -1.35
N LEU A 133 -6.92 15.67 -1.46
CA LEU A 133 -8.06 14.84 -1.09
C LEU A 133 -8.39 13.88 -2.23
N PHE A 134 -8.76 12.64 -1.88
CA PHE A 134 -9.23 11.62 -2.81
C PHE A 134 -10.23 10.65 -2.15
#